data_AF-A0A7J2QXI7-F1
#
_entry.id   AF-A0A7J2QXI7-F1
#
_cell.length_a   1.000
_cell.length_b   1.000
_cell.length_c   1.000
_cell.angle_alpha   90.00
_cell.angle_beta   90.00
_cell.angle_gamma   90.00
#
_symmetry.space_group_name_H-M   'P 1'
#
loop_
_entity.id
_entity.type
_entity.pdbx_description
1 polymer ?
#
loop_
_entity_poly.entity_id
_entity_poly.type
_entity_poly.pdbx_seq_one_letter_code
_entity_poly.pdbx_strand_id
1 'polypeptide(L)'
;MKKKIIGILLFFIGFILVVFIFNTNAYPGYGDTHSSAGCHPGTGVDIETSTSSTINADLSSSFEISITATGPSGFSVVVLSADNNDLFTFNQSTVTDGGAGDLDSSTGTIRTVFSITAPDTSEIYTIIIIAKDSGSPPAIAFKRFNVNVGGATAELDVLGFVFDHLNYIIGGIAIVSLATATILYQINREKYTKIHGLLAGTSLILTTINVILIVPATVKVIGTVAQALNLHFLHIILGIIGYVAAIIAFLAGLSGHRTRIPGFVALGCWTFNYIQGLLLIFWGVGF
;
A
#
# COMPACT_ATOMS: atom_id res chain seq x y z
N MET A 1 1.02 -24.63 -33.67
CA MET A 1 1.36 -24.10 -32.33
C MET A 1 1.37 -22.58 -32.23
N LYS A 2 1.88 -21.82 -33.22
CA LYS A 2 1.92 -20.33 -33.21
C LYS A 2 0.57 -19.63 -32.97
N LYS A 3 -0.54 -20.14 -33.53
CA LYS A 3 -1.89 -19.55 -33.37
C LYS A 3 -2.41 -19.56 -31.92
N LYS A 4 -2.07 -20.58 -31.13
CA LYS A 4 -2.51 -20.68 -29.72
C LYS A 4 -1.75 -19.71 -28.81
N ILE A 5 -0.49 -19.41 -29.13
CA ILE A 5 0.36 -18.46 -28.40
C ILE A 5 -0.10 -17.02 -28.63
N ILE A 6 -0.44 -16.68 -29.88
CA ILE A 6 -1.01 -15.37 -30.23
C ILE A 6 -2.36 -15.17 -29.53
N GLY A 7 -3.20 -16.21 -29.45
CA GLY A 7 -4.47 -16.13 -28.73
C GLY A 7 -4.32 -15.82 -27.24
N ILE A 8 -3.32 -16.40 -26.56
CA ILE A 8 -3.06 -16.12 -25.15
C ILE A 8 -2.54 -14.68 -24.97
N LEU A 9 -1.61 -14.23 -25.83
CA LEU A 9 -1.10 -12.86 -25.79
C LEU A 9 -2.22 -11.82 -26.03
N LEU A 10 -3.08 -12.07 -27.02
CA LEU A 10 -4.22 -11.20 -27.32
C LEU A 10 -5.27 -11.22 -26.21
N PHE A 11 -5.46 -12.35 -25.53
CA PHE A 11 -6.33 -12.43 -24.35
C PHE A 11 -5.79 -11.55 -23.21
N PHE A 12 -4.48 -11.58 -22.92
CA PHE A 12 -3.88 -10.72 -21.91
C PHE A 12 -3.94 -9.24 -22.27
N ILE A 13 -3.66 -8.88 -23.53
CA ILE A 13 -3.75 -7.49 -24.01
C ILE A 13 -5.21 -6.99 -23.96
N GLY A 14 -6.16 -7.82 -24.39
CA GLY A 14 -7.59 -7.50 -24.33
C GLY A 14 -8.11 -7.37 -22.90
N PHE A 15 -7.65 -8.25 -21.99
CA PHE A 15 -8.00 -8.18 -20.57
C PHE A 15 -7.47 -6.90 -19.92
N ILE A 16 -6.22 -6.49 -20.21
CA ILE A 16 -5.64 -5.23 -19.76
C ILE A 16 -6.47 -4.04 -20.28
N LEU A 17 -6.81 -4.01 -21.57
CA LEU A 17 -7.61 -2.94 -22.18
C LEU A 17 -9.01 -2.83 -21.54
N VAL A 18 -9.66 -3.96 -21.25
CA VAL A 18 -10.98 -3.99 -20.61
C VAL A 18 -10.92 -3.45 -19.17
N VAL A 19 -9.87 -3.79 -18.42
CA VAL A 19 -9.65 -3.25 -17.05
C VAL A 19 -9.39 -1.75 -17.08
N PHE A 20 -8.68 -1.22 -18.09
CA PHE A 20 -8.51 0.21 -18.30
C PHE A 20 -9.84 0.94 -18.59
N ILE A 21 -10.78 0.30 -19.29
CA ILE A 21 -12.09 0.90 -19.61
C ILE A 21 -13.00 0.93 -18.37
N PHE A 22 -12.88 -0.03 -17.45
CA PHE A 22 -13.77 -0.13 -16.28
C PHE A 22 -13.41 0.79 -15.10
N ASN A 23 -12.36 1.60 -15.17
CA ASN A 23 -12.01 2.48 -14.03
C ASN A 23 -11.38 3.82 -14.42
N THR A 24 -12.11 4.63 -15.19
CA THR A 24 -11.74 6.02 -15.48
C THR A 24 -12.63 7.00 -14.73
N ASN A 25 -12.52 6.99 -13.40
CA ASN A 25 -12.77 8.18 -12.59
C ASN A 25 -11.53 8.40 -11.71
N ALA A 26 -10.50 8.99 -12.32
CA ALA A 26 -9.37 9.49 -11.58
C ALA A 26 -9.81 10.78 -10.86
N TYR A 27 -10.03 10.69 -9.56
CA TYR A 27 -10.09 11.89 -8.71
C TYR A 27 -8.65 12.41 -8.56
N PRO A 28 -8.40 13.71 -8.84
CA PRO A 28 -7.04 14.23 -8.83
C PRO A 28 -6.43 14.21 -7.41
N GLY A 29 -5.25 13.61 -7.33
CA GLY A 29 -4.10 13.97 -6.47
C GLY A 29 -4.35 14.27 -5.00
N TYR A 30 -4.34 13.23 -4.16
CA TYR A 30 -3.90 13.37 -2.77
C TYR A 30 -2.41 13.70 -2.77
N GLY A 31 -2.05 14.96 -2.52
CA GLY A 31 -0.68 15.45 -2.61
C GLY A 31 -0.17 16.05 -1.29
N ASP A 32 0.91 15.47 -0.77
CA ASP A 32 1.93 16.17 0.02
C ASP A 32 2.57 17.25 -0.90
N THR A 33 2.02 18.48 -0.94
CA THR A 33 2.68 19.80 -1.16
C THR A 33 1.72 20.84 -1.75
N HIS A 34 1.12 21.70 -0.91
CA HIS A 34 0.60 23.01 -1.33
C HIS A 34 1.06 24.16 -0.43
N SER A 35 2.26 24.07 0.14
CA SER A 35 2.93 25.30 0.58
C SER A 35 3.44 26.06 -0.66
N SER A 36 2.88 27.27 -0.83
CA SER A 36 3.42 28.46 -1.50
C SER A 36 3.56 28.59 -3.03
N ALA A 37 3.18 27.62 -3.89
CA ALA A 37 3.19 27.86 -5.36
C ALA A 37 2.14 27.07 -6.18
N GLY A 38 0.89 27.52 -6.15
CA GLY A 38 0.11 27.90 -7.35
C GLY A 38 -0.30 26.89 -8.44
N CYS A 39 -0.14 25.57 -8.31
CA CYS A 39 -0.56 24.64 -9.39
C CYS A 39 -1.97 24.03 -9.25
N HIS A 40 -2.59 24.12 -8.07
CA HIS A 40 -4.00 23.77 -7.86
C HIS A 40 -4.70 24.90 -7.09
N PRO A 41 -5.94 25.27 -7.46
CA PRO A 41 -6.71 26.23 -6.67
C PRO A 41 -6.89 25.65 -5.27
N GLY A 42 -6.60 26.46 -4.24
CA GLY A 42 -6.73 26.05 -2.85
C GLY A 42 -8.11 25.45 -2.58
N THR A 43 -8.16 24.38 -1.79
CA THR A 43 -9.37 23.59 -1.52
C THR A 43 -10.39 24.36 -0.67
N GLY A 44 -10.12 25.61 -0.28
CA GLY A 44 -10.96 26.39 0.61
C GLY A 44 -10.79 26.05 2.08
N VAL A 45 -9.95 25.06 2.40
CA VAL A 45 -9.54 24.67 3.75
C VAL A 45 -8.01 24.73 3.83
N ASP A 46 -7.48 25.27 4.93
CA ASP A 46 -6.05 25.32 5.21
C ASP A 46 -5.77 24.91 6.66
N ILE A 47 -4.54 24.46 6.92
CA ILE A 47 -4.06 24.05 8.23
C ILE A 47 -2.61 24.48 8.43
N GLU A 48 -2.36 25.15 9.54
CA GLU A 48 -1.08 25.66 9.98
C GLU A 48 -0.77 25.18 11.40
N THR A 49 0.52 25.16 11.74
CA THR A 49 1.02 24.73 13.04
C THR A 49 2.22 25.57 13.42
N SER A 50 2.30 25.98 14.69
CA SER A 50 3.52 26.52 15.28
C SER A 50 4.39 25.43 15.90
N THR A 51 3.86 24.21 16.07
CA THR A 51 4.61 23.05 16.54
C THR A 51 5.50 22.51 15.43
N SER A 52 6.75 22.18 15.77
CA SER A 52 7.70 21.50 14.88
C SER A 52 7.10 20.22 14.30
N SER A 53 7.36 19.95 13.01
CA SER A 53 6.98 18.69 12.36
C SER A 53 7.71 17.48 12.92
N THR A 54 8.77 17.68 13.70
CA THR A 54 9.48 16.64 14.43
C THR A 54 9.35 16.89 15.93
N ILE A 55 8.86 15.90 16.66
CA ILE A 55 8.60 15.95 18.11
C ILE A 55 9.41 14.83 18.77
N ASN A 56 10.12 15.15 19.86
CA ASN A 56 10.73 14.14 20.72
C ASN A 56 9.89 14.05 22.00
N ALA A 57 9.47 12.84 22.35
CA ALA A 57 8.69 12.57 23.55
C ALA A 57 9.33 11.43 24.34
N ASP A 58 9.29 11.54 25.67
CA ASP A 58 9.65 10.43 26.54
C ASP A 58 8.52 9.38 26.56
N LEU A 59 8.84 8.15 26.94
CA LEU A 59 7.86 7.07 27.07
C LEU A 59 6.73 7.48 28.02
N SER A 60 5.48 7.26 27.61
CA SER A 60 4.28 7.61 28.39
C SER A 60 4.17 9.09 28.78
N SER A 61 4.96 9.98 28.17
CA SER A 61 4.91 11.42 28.43
C SER A 61 3.85 12.10 27.58
N SER A 62 3.37 13.26 28.02
CA SER A 62 2.43 14.06 27.24
C SER A 62 3.12 15.25 26.57
N PHE A 63 2.74 15.53 25.33
CA PHE A 63 3.18 16.68 24.54
C PHE A 63 1.99 17.33 23.86
N GLU A 64 2.20 18.55 23.35
CA GLU A 64 1.13 19.35 22.76
C GLU A 64 1.41 19.70 21.30
N ILE A 65 0.38 19.60 20.46
CA ILE A 65 0.39 20.09 19.08
C ILE A 65 -0.63 21.22 18.95
N SER A 66 -0.15 22.41 18.61
CA SER A 66 -1.00 23.57 18.35
C SER A 66 -1.30 23.70 16.86
N ILE A 67 -2.58 23.71 16.53
CA ILE A 67 -3.10 23.79 15.17
C ILE A 67 -3.95 25.05 15.02
N THR A 68 -3.77 25.75 13.89
CA THR A 68 -4.70 26.76 13.40
C THR A 68 -5.18 26.31 12.03
N ALA A 69 -6.48 26.13 11.86
CA ALA A 69 -7.08 25.76 10.58
C ALA A 69 -8.07 26.83 10.15
N THR A 70 -8.16 27.08 8.85
CA THR A 70 -9.15 27.99 8.26
C THR A 70 -10.01 27.25 7.25
N GLY A 71 -11.28 27.62 7.13
CA GLY A 71 -12.20 26.88 6.28
C GLY A 71 -13.58 27.51 6.14
N PRO A 72 -14.45 26.93 5.30
CA PRO A 72 -15.86 27.32 5.22
C PRO A 72 -16.61 26.93 6.50
N SER A 73 -17.76 27.56 6.75
CA SER A 73 -18.62 27.23 7.90
C SER A 73 -18.89 25.72 7.99
N GLY A 74 -18.69 25.15 9.18
CA GLY A 74 -18.94 23.73 9.45
C GLY A 74 -17.79 22.80 9.08
N PHE A 75 -16.59 23.32 8.84
CA PHE A 75 -15.38 22.51 8.79
C PHE A 75 -14.94 22.01 10.18
N SER A 76 -14.08 21.01 10.20
CA SER A 76 -13.59 20.36 11.42
C SER A 76 -12.11 20.00 11.30
N VAL A 77 -11.40 20.02 12.43
CA VAL A 77 -10.05 19.49 12.58
C VAL A 77 -10.13 18.12 13.25
N VAL A 78 -9.50 17.11 12.67
CA VAL A 78 -9.56 15.72 13.11
C VAL A 78 -8.16 15.14 13.17
N VAL A 79 -7.85 14.42 14.25
CA VAL A 79 -6.66 13.56 14.32
C VAL A 79 -6.99 12.22 13.65
N LEU A 80 -6.24 11.85 12.61
CA LEU A 80 -6.41 10.58 11.92
C LEU A 80 -5.64 9.46 12.62
N SER A 81 -6.30 8.31 12.78
CA SER A 81 -5.72 7.05 13.28
C SER A 81 -4.69 6.38 12.34
N ALA A 82 -4.30 6.98 11.23
CA ALA A 82 -3.45 6.30 10.25
C ALA A 82 -1.98 6.21 10.71
N ASP A 83 -1.39 5.00 10.59
CA ASP A 83 -0.05 4.55 11.01
C ASP A 83 0.27 4.68 12.51
N ASN A 84 0.03 3.60 13.26
CA ASN A 84 0.42 3.41 14.67
C ASN A 84 -0.09 4.50 15.66
N ASN A 85 -0.91 5.44 15.20
CA ASN A 85 -1.51 6.51 16.02
C ASN A 85 -2.50 5.99 17.05
N ASP A 86 -3.05 4.79 16.86
CA ASP A 86 -3.95 4.13 17.82
C ASP A 86 -3.29 3.81 19.17
N LEU A 87 -1.95 3.89 19.25
CA LEU A 87 -1.19 3.73 20.49
C LEU A 87 -1.10 5.03 21.31
N PHE A 88 -1.39 6.18 20.70
CA PHE A 88 -1.41 7.46 21.40
C PHE A 88 -2.77 7.69 22.05
N THR A 89 -2.76 8.32 23.21
CA THR A 89 -3.99 8.81 23.85
C THR A 89 -4.14 10.30 23.59
N PHE A 90 -5.30 10.71 23.08
CA PHE A 90 -5.62 12.10 22.77
C PHE A 90 -6.66 12.64 23.74
N ASN A 91 -6.49 13.88 24.21
CA ASN A 91 -7.53 14.56 24.99
C ASN A 91 -8.83 14.75 24.18
N GLN A 92 -8.69 14.95 22.87
CA GLN A 92 -9.77 15.07 21.91
C GLN A 92 -9.27 14.66 20.52
N SER A 93 -10.13 14.04 19.72
CA SER A 93 -9.80 13.58 18.36
C SER A 93 -10.46 14.42 17.26
N THR A 94 -11.42 15.29 17.61
CA THR A 94 -12.15 16.14 16.67
C THR A 94 -12.51 17.46 17.32
N VAL A 95 -12.31 18.55 16.60
CA VAL A 95 -12.71 19.91 16.97
C VAL A 95 -13.48 20.51 15.80
N THR A 96 -14.64 21.11 16.09
CA THR A 96 -15.46 21.82 15.11
C THR A 96 -15.39 23.31 15.35
N ASP A 97 -15.56 24.11 14.29
CA ASP A 97 -15.59 25.59 14.35
C ASP A 97 -16.63 26.09 15.36
N GLY A 98 -16.18 26.84 16.38
CA GLY A 98 -17.00 27.32 17.50
C GLY A 98 -17.46 26.24 18.48
N GLY A 99 -16.90 25.03 18.38
CA GLY A 99 -17.21 23.89 19.24
C GLY A 99 -16.30 23.75 20.47
N ALA A 100 -16.47 22.66 21.20
CA ALA A 100 -15.58 22.32 22.31
C ALA A 100 -14.15 22.03 21.78
N GLY A 101 -13.15 22.61 22.43
CA GLY A 101 -11.75 22.49 22.03
C GLY A 101 -11.29 23.53 21.00
N ASP A 102 -12.21 24.36 20.48
CA ASP A 102 -11.86 25.54 19.71
C ASP A 102 -11.55 26.71 20.65
N LEU A 103 -10.34 27.23 20.53
CA LEU A 103 -9.82 28.37 21.29
C LEU A 103 -10.03 29.68 20.52
N ASP A 104 -10.52 29.62 19.28
CA ASP A 104 -11.01 30.77 18.54
C ASP A 104 -12.54 30.82 18.58
N SER A 105 -13.09 32.04 18.57
CA SER A 105 -14.54 32.27 18.58
C SER A 105 -15.03 32.85 17.24
N SER A 106 -14.10 33.12 16.32
CA SER A 106 -14.42 33.61 14.99
C SER A 106 -14.79 32.46 14.06
N THR A 107 -15.91 32.63 13.37
CA THR A 107 -16.35 31.66 12.36
C THR A 107 -15.33 31.54 11.23
N GLY A 108 -15.05 30.33 10.79
CA GLY A 108 -14.12 30.02 9.70
C GLY A 108 -12.67 29.87 10.14
N THR A 109 -12.38 29.91 11.44
CA THR A 109 -11.04 29.67 12.00
C THR A 109 -11.15 28.79 13.24
N ILE A 110 -10.48 27.64 13.24
CA ILE A 110 -10.33 26.78 14.41
C ILE A 110 -8.92 26.95 14.94
N ARG A 111 -8.76 27.30 16.22
CA ARG A 111 -7.46 27.24 16.91
C ARG A 111 -7.56 26.22 18.02
N THR A 112 -6.77 25.15 17.97
CA THR A 112 -6.85 24.07 18.96
C THR A 112 -5.46 23.64 19.42
N VAL A 113 -5.39 23.10 20.64
CA VAL A 113 -4.22 22.42 21.17
C VAL A 113 -4.61 20.98 21.49
N PHE A 114 -3.99 20.04 20.79
CA PHE A 114 -4.11 18.61 21.08
C PHE A 114 -3.08 18.24 22.13
N SER A 115 -3.54 17.73 23.27
CA SER A 115 -2.69 17.14 24.29
C SER A 115 -2.65 15.63 24.06
N ILE A 116 -1.44 15.11 23.84
CA ILE A 116 -1.19 13.78 23.31
C ILE A 116 -0.25 13.05 24.24
N THR A 117 -0.65 11.89 24.74
CA THR A 117 0.20 11.00 25.54
C THR A 117 0.85 9.95 24.64
N ALA A 118 2.18 9.93 24.64
CA ALA A 118 3.00 8.96 23.92
C ALA A 118 2.81 7.53 24.46
N PRO A 119 3.03 6.50 23.62
CA PRO A 119 3.03 5.12 24.08
C PRO A 119 4.23 4.81 25.00
N ASP A 120 4.18 3.63 25.62
CA ASP A 120 5.25 3.08 26.46
C ASP A 120 6.32 2.30 25.66
N THR A 121 6.22 2.35 24.33
CA THR A 121 7.12 1.70 23.37
C THR A 121 8.02 2.72 22.68
N SER A 122 9.32 2.40 22.58
CA SER A 122 10.27 3.25 21.86
C SER A 122 10.22 2.95 20.36
N GLU A 123 9.75 3.92 19.58
CA GLU A 123 9.64 3.85 18.13
C GLU A 123 9.51 5.28 17.54
N ILE A 124 9.55 5.39 16.21
CA ILE A 124 9.24 6.62 15.50
C ILE A 124 7.82 6.48 14.92
N TYR A 125 6.91 7.33 15.36
CA TYR A 125 5.49 7.32 15.00
C TYR A 125 5.14 8.49 14.08
N THR A 126 4.00 8.40 13.37
CA THR A 126 3.53 9.44 12.44
C THR A 126 2.12 9.90 12.77
N ILE A 127 1.99 11.07 13.40
CA ILE A 127 0.68 11.67 13.68
C ILE A 127 0.22 12.51 12.49
N ILE A 128 -1.00 12.26 12.01
CA ILE A 128 -1.62 13.04 10.93
C ILE A 128 -2.84 13.77 11.47
N ILE A 129 -2.86 15.10 11.30
CA ILE A 129 -4.00 15.94 11.64
C ILE A 129 -4.54 16.54 10.35
N ILE A 130 -5.85 16.45 10.16
CA ILE A 130 -6.55 16.97 8.98
C ILE A 130 -7.52 18.08 9.37
N ALA A 131 -7.68 19.07 8.50
CA ALA A 131 -8.83 19.94 8.46
C ALA A 131 -9.69 19.50 7.26
N LYS A 132 -11.00 19.34 7.47
CA LYS A 132 -11.94 18.92 6.43
C LYS A 132 -13.24 19.71 6.48
N ASP A 133 -13.80 20.03 5.32
CA ASP A 133 -15.14 20.62 5.22
C ASP A 133 -16.25 19.54 5.17
N SER A 134 -17.50 20.01 5.02
CA SER A 134 -18.70 19.16 4.90
C SER A 134 -19.12 18.89 3.46
N GLY A 135 -18.29 19.25 2.47
CA GLY A 135 -18.56 19.07 1.05
C GLY A 135 -18.60 17.61 0.60
N SER A 136 -19.08 17.39 -0.63
CA SER A 136 -19.05 16.08 -1.28
C SER A 136 -18.52 16.22 -2.73
N PRO A 137 -17.25 15.87 -3.01
CA PRO A 137 -16.24 15.39 -2.07
C PRO A 137 -15.77 16.51 -1.11
N PRO A 138 -15.31 16.17 0.11
CA PRO A 138 -14.86 17.17 1.06
C PRO A 138 -13.51 17.77 0.63
N ALA A 139 -13.35 19.07 0.84
CA ALA A 139 -12.06 19.73 0.84
C ALA A 139 -11.27 19.32 2.09
N ILE A 140 -9.98 19.00 1.91
CA ILE A 140 -9.10 18.54 2.99
C ILE A 140 -7.76 19.28 2.90
N ALA A 141 -7.21 19.62 4.07
CA ALA A 141 -5.82 20.01 4.26
C ALA A 141 -5.25 19.20 5.43
N PHE A 142 -3.94 18.93 5.47
CA PHE A 142 -3.36 18.11 6.55
C PHE A 142 -1.95 18.55 6.96
N LYS A 143 -1.56 18.14 8.18
CA LYS A 143 -0.19 18.20 8.69
C LYS A 143 0.23 16.83 9.20
N ARG A 144 1.49 16.48 8.91
CA ARG A 144 2.15 15.27 9.38
C ARG A 144 3.22 15.65 10.40
N PHE A 145 3.27 14.89 11.50
CA PHE A 145 4.24 15.03 12.56
C PHE A 145 4.97 13.71 12.77
N ASN A 146 6.30 13.73 12.74
CA ASN A 146 7.15 12.61 13.10
C ASN A 146 7.44 12.69 14.60
N VAL A 147 6.99 11.71 15.38
CA VAL A 147 7.14 11.67 16.83
C VAL A 147 8.14 10.58 17.20
N ASN A 148 9.32 10.96 17.66
CA ASN A 148 10.32 10.04 18.19
C ASN A 148 10.05 9.81 19.68
N VAL A 149 9.66 8.59 20.04
CA VAL A 149 9.32 8.22 21.42
C VAL A 149 10.47 7.41 22.04
N GLY A 150 10.91 7.84 23.23
CA GLY A 150 11.96 7.15 23.99
C GLY A 150 13.35 7.20 23.35
N GLY A 151 13.59 8.11 22.40
CA GLY A 151 14.89 8.25 21.73
C GLY A 151 15.18 7.12 20.75
N ALA A 152 14.15 6.57 20.11
CA ALA A 152 14.28 5.58 19.06
C ALA A 152 15.23 6.08 17.97
N THR A 153 16.23 5.28 17.64
CA THR A 153 17.03 5.49 16.44
C THR A 153 16.37 4.73 15.30
N ALA A 154 16.20 5.38 14.15
CA ALA A 154 15.86 4.67 12.93
C ALA A 154 16.99 3.68 12.62
N GLU A 155 16.83 2.41 13.01
CA GLU A 155 17.68 1.37 12.46
C GLU A 155 17.42 1.35 10.96
N LEU A 156 18.48 1.59 10.19
CA LEU A 156 18.42 1.46 8.75
C LEU A 156 18.31 -0.04 8.45
N ASP A 157 17.09 -0.58 8.53
CA ASP A 157 16.82 -1.94 8.09
C ASP A 157 16.84 -1.94 6.56
N VAL A 158 18.05 -1.94 6.00
CA VAL A 158 18.27 -1.93 4.55
C VAL A 158 17.59 -3.15 3.93
N LEU A 159 17.60 -4.29 4.64
CA LEU A 159 16.91 -5.49 4.20
C LEU A 159 15.40 -5.30 4.24
N GLY A 160 14.87 -4.77 5.34
CA GLY A 160 13.47 -4.40 5.51
C GLY A 160 13.00 -3.41 4.46
N PHE A 161 13.70 -2.30 4.21
CA PHE A 161 13.36 -1.33 3.17
C PHE A 161 13.36 -1.98 1.77
N VAL A 162 14.38 -2.77 1.45
CA VAL A 162 14.45 -3.55 0.19
C VAL A 162 13.27 -4.50 0.08
N PHE A 163 12.87 -5.18 1.15
CA PHE A 163 11.79 -6.15 1.10
C PHE A 163 10.41 -5.49 1.14
N ASP A 164 10.18 -4.52 2.01
CA ASP A 164 8.91 -3.81 2.20
C ASP A 164 8.53 -2.96 0.98
N HIS A 165 9.52 -2.32 0.32
CA HIS A 165 9.28 -1.47 -0.86
C HIS A 165 9.57 -2.16 -2.20
N LEU A 166 10.28 -3.30 -2.25
CA LEU A 166 10.63 -3.98 -3.52
C LEU A 166 10.00 -5.37 -3.68
N ASN A 167 9.02 -5.75 -2.84
CA ASN A 167 8.21 -6.96 -3.03
C ASN A 167 7.64 -7.07 -4.46
N TYR A 168 7.21 -5.95 -5.06
CA TYR A 168 6.77 -5.93 -6.45
C TYR A 168 7.92 -6.15 -7.45
N ILE A 169 9.14 -5.74 -7.15
CA ILE A 169 10.30 -6.01 -8.01
C ILE A 169 10.65 -7.50 -7.96
N ILE A 170 10.66 -8.09 -6.76
CA ILE A 170 10.91 -9.54 -6.58
C ILE A 170 9.84 -10.35 -7.30
N GLY A 171 8.56 -10.00 -7.14
CA GLY A 171 7.45 -10.62 -7.87
C GLY A 171 7.57 -10.47 -9.39
N GLY A 172 7.97 -9.29 -9.86
CA GLY A 172 8.22 -9.04 -11.28
C GLY A 172 9.34 -9.91 -11.86
N ILE A 173 10.48 -10.00 -11.16
CA ILE A 173 11.61 -10.86 -11.56
C ILE A 173 11.19 -12.33 -11.60
N ALA A 174 10.41 -12.78 -10.62
CA ALA A 174 9.88 -14.15 -10.59
C ALA A 174 9.05 -14.45 -11.85
N ILE A 175 8.09 -13.58 -12.18
CA ILE A 175 7.23 -13.76 -13.37
C ILE A 175 8.03 -13.74 -14.66
N VAL A 176 8.96 -12.80 -14.82
CA VAL A 176 9.83 -12.75 -16.00
C VAL A 176 10.67 -14.02 -16.11
N SER A 177 11.18 -14.54 -14.99
CA SER A 177 11.94 -15.79 -14.94
C SER A 177 11.08 -16.97 -15.39
N LEU A 178 9.88 -17.15 -14.82
CA LEU A 178 8.97 -18.25 -15.18
C LEU A 178 8.45 -18.15 -16.62
N ALA A 179 8.12 -16.95 -17.09
CA ALA A 179 7.70 -16.69 -18.46
C ALA A 179 8.83 -17.06 -19.44
N THR A 180 10.06 -16.60 -19.17
CA THR A 180 11.25 -16.91 -19.99
C THR A 180 11.54 -18.41 -20.00
N ALA A 181 11.50 -19.06 -18.83
CA ALA A 181 11.63 -20.51 -18.70
C ALA A 181 10.63 -21.23 -19.61
N THR A 182 9.37 -20.80 -19.58
CA THR A 182 8.27 -21.42 -20.32
C THR A 182 8.43 -21.19 -21.82
N ILE A 183 8.77 -19.98 -22.26
CA ILE A 183 8.99 -19.64 -23.67
C ILE A 183 10.15 -20.45 -24.24
N LEU A 184 11.32 -20.45 -23.58
CA LEU A 184 12.50 -21.19 -24.03
C LEU A 184 12.22 -22.69 -24.17
N TYR A 185 11.54 -23.27 -23.17
CA TYR A 185 11.14 -24.67 -23.21
C TYR A 185 10.22 -24.99 -24.40
N GLN A 186 9.30 -24.10 -24.76
CA GLN A 186 8.41 -24.32 -25.90
C GLN A 186 9.10 -24.13 -27.25
N ILE A 187 10.16 -23.33 -27.32
CA ILE A 187 10.99 -23.17 -28.53
C ILE A 187 11.75 -24.46 -28.82
N ASN A 188 12.49 -24.99 -27.84
CA ASN A 188 13.24 -26.23 -28.00
C ASN A 188 13.38 -26.97 -26.67
N ARG A 189 12.60 -28.04 -26.49
CA ARG A 189 12.57 -28.79 -25.22
C ARG A 189 13.90 -29.47 -24.91
N GLU A 190 14.50 -30.14 -25.88
CA GLU A 190 15.73 -30.92 -25.67
C GLU A 190 16.87 -30.01 -25.23
N LYS A 191 17.00 -28.85 -25.87
CA LYS A 191 18.04 -27.86 -25.56
C LYS A 191 17.79 -27.14 -24.23
N TYR A 192 16.55 -26.73 -23.95
CA TYR A 192 16.25 -25.81 -22.86
C TYR A 192 15.68 -26.46 -21.60
N THR A 193 15.59 -27.79 -21.49
CA THR A 193 15.04 -28.45 -20.28
C THR A 193 15.79 -28.07 -18.99
N LYS A 194 17.13 -28.04 -19.01
CA LYS A 194 17.92 -27.64 -17.84
C LYS A 194 17.70 -26.19 -17.44
N ILE A 195 17.72 -25.29 -18.43
CA ILE A 195 17.50 -23.84 -18.23
C ILE A 195 16.07 -23.59 -17.73
N HIS A 196 15.09 -24.32 -18.24
CA HIS A 196 13.71 -24.25 -17.76
C HIS A 196 13.62 -24.60 -16.27
N GLY A 197 14.22 -25.73 -15.86
CA GLY A 197 14.23 -26.14 -14.45
C GLY A 197 14.89 -25.11 -13.54
N LEU A 198 16.01 -24.53 -13.97
CA LEU A 198 16.71 -23.47 -13.22
C LEU A 198 15.83 -22.22 -13.06
N LEU A 199 15.35 -21.65 -14.16
CA LEU A 199 14.58 -20.40 -14.15
C LEU A 199 13.21 -20.54 -13.47
N ALA A 200 12.52 -21.67 -13.69
CA ALA A 200 11.26 -21.96 -13.00
C ALA A 200 11.48 -22.21 -11.51
N GLY A 201 12.56 -22.91 -11.14
CA GLY A 201 12.96 -23.10 -9.74
C GLY A 201 13.30 -21.78 -9.04
N THR A 202 14.09 -20.91 -9.68
CA THR A 202 14.38 -19.56 -9.18
C THR A 202 13.10 -18.75 -9.01
N SER A 203 12.17 -18.82 -9.95
CA SER A 203 10.88 -18.13 -9.83
C SER A 203 10.07 -18.63 -8.62
N LEU A 204 10.07 -19.94 -8.35
CA LEU A 204 9.38 -20.50 -7.19
C LEU A 204 10.02 -19.99 -5.90
N ILE A 205 11.35 -20.02 -5.79
CA ILE A 205 12.09 -19.52 -4.61
C ILE A 205 11.79 -18.04 -4.36
N LEU A 206 11.88 -17.20 -5.39
CA LEU A 206 11.60 -15.76 -5.27
C LEU A 206 10.15 -15.51 -4.85
N THR A 207 9.21 -16.29 -5.36
CA THR A 207 7.80 -16.18 -4.96
C THR A 207 7.59 -16.62 -3.52
N THR A 208 8.24 -17.70 -3.07
CA THR A 208 8.20 -18.13 -1.67
C THR A 208 8.74 -17.05 -0.73
N ILE A 209 9.87 -16.43 -1.08
CA ILE A 209 10.43 -15.29 -0.32
C ILE A 209 9.40 -14.16 -0.26
N ASN A 210 8.84 -13.77 -1.40
CA ASN A 210 7.82 -12.71 -1.47
C ASN A 210 6.59 -13.02 -0.58
N VAL A 211 6.12 -14.26 -0.56
CA VAL A 211 5.00 -14.69 0.31
C VAL A 211 5.37 -14.60 1.79
N ILE A 212 6.55 -15.07 2.18
CA ILE A 212 6.99 -15.02 3.59
C ILE A 212 7.07 -13.58 4.09
N LEU A 213 7.51 -12.66 3.23
CA LEU A 213 7.66 -11.24 3.58
C LEU A 213 6.31 -10.54 3.73
N ILE A 214 5.31 -10.85 2.89
CA ILE A 214 4.03 -10.13 2.89
C ILE A 214 3.01 -10.67 3.90
N VAL A 215 3.13 -11.95 4.31
CA VAL A 215 2.15 -12.60 5.18
C VAL A 215 2.01 -11.92 6.55
N PRO A 216 3.07 -11.55 7.28
CA PRO A 216 2.94 -10.89 8.59
C PRO A 216 2.14 -9.58 8.53
N ALA A 217 2.42 -8.74 7.53
CA ALA A 217 1.68 -7.51 7.30
C ALA A 217 0.22 -7.81 6.93
N THR A 218 -0.02 -8.76 6.02
CA THR A 218 -1.37 -9.16 5.59
C THR A 218 -2.23 -9.68 6.75
N VAL A 219 -1.64 -10.45 7.66
CA VAL A 219 -2.37 -11.02 8.82
C VAL A 219 -2.83 -9.93 9.79
N LYS A 220 -2.04 -8.86 9.98
CA LYS A 220 -2.41 -7.73 10.85
C LYS A 220 -3.68 -7.00 10.35
N VAL A 221 -3.88 -6.91 9.04
CA VAL A 221 -4.98 -6.15 8.43
C VAL A 221 -6.15 -7.04 7.98
N ILE A 222 -6.05 -8.36 8.12
CA ILE A 222 -7.00 -9.33 7.55
C ILE A 222 -8.44 -9.14 8.06
N GLY A 223 -8.60 -8.73 9.32
CA GLY A 223 -9.91 -8.48 9.94
C GLY A 223 -10.64 -7.27 9.37
N THR A 224 -9.88 -6.25 8.94
CA THR A 224 -10.39 -5.00 8.35
C THR A 224 -10.62 -5.17 6.84
N VAL A 225 -9.73 -5.90 6.15
CA VAL A 225 -9.75 -6.09 4.69
C VAL A 225 -10.84 -7.07 4.23
N ALA A 226 -11.17 -8.08 5.05
CA ALA A 226 -12.18 -9.08 4.70
C ALA A 226 -13.58 -8.51 4.45
N GLN A 227 -13.87 -7.29 4.94
CA GLN A 227 -15.18 -6.64 4.77
C GLN A 227 -15.21 -5.61 3.62
N ALA A 228 -14.05 -5.19 3.09
CA ALA A 228 -13.98 -3.99 2.24
C ALA A 228 -13.70 -4.25 0.75
N LEU A 229 -12.97 -5.29 0.35
CA LEU A 229 -12.48 -5.41 -1.04
C LEU A 229 -12.51 -6.84 -1.60
N ASN A 230 -13.52 -7.12 -2.45
CA ASN A 230 -13.63 -8.36 -3.24
C ASN A 230 -12.34 -8.68 -4.05
N LEU A 231 -11.59 -7.64 -4.44
CA LEU A 231 -10.34 -7.79 -5.17
C LEU A 231 -9.21 -8.36 -4.30
N HIS A 232 -9.08 -7.96 -3.03
CA HIS A 232 -8.04 -8.51 -2.14
C HIS A 232 -8.25 -10.02 -1.91
N PHE A 233 -9.50 -10.42 -1.71
CA PHE A 233 -9.84 -11.84 -1.53
C PHE A 233 -9.52 -12.66 -2.80
N LEU A 234 -9.83 -12.11 -3.97
CA LEU A 234 -9.45 -12.71 -5.25
C LEU A 234 -7.92 -12.87 -5.39
N HIS A 235 -7.15 -11.84 -5.01
CA HIS A 235 -5.69 -11.89 -5.03
C HIS A 235 -5.14 -13.02 -4.13
N ILE A 236 -5.67 -13.16 -2.92
CA ILE A 236 -5.25 -14.21 -1.98
C ILE A 236 -5.57 -15.60 -2.56
N ILE A 237 -6.80 -15.82 -3.05
CA ILE A 237 -7.20 -17.10 -3.63
C ILE A 237 -6.33 -17.47 -4.83
N LEU A 238 -6.15 -16.54 -5.78
CA LEU A 238 -5.32 -16.79 -6.96
C LEU A 238 -3.85 -16.98 -6.58
N GLY A 239 -3.38 -16.33 -5.51
CA GLY A 239 -2.04 -16.53 -4.95
C GLY A 239 -1.86 -17.96 -4.48
N ILE A 240 -2.81 -18.47 -3.68
CA ILE A 240 -2.80 -19.84 -3.17
C ILE A 240 -2.87 -20.85 -4.32
N ILE A 241 -3.81 -20.68 -5.26
CA ILE A 241 -3.97 -21.59 -6.41
C ILE A 241 -2.68 -21.62 -7.25
N GLY A 242 -2.11 -20.45 -7.56
CA GLY A 242 -0.88 -20.34 -8.33
C GLY A 242 0.31 -20.99 -7.63
N TYR A 243 0.44 -20.78 -6.31
CA TYR A 243 1.52 -21.34 -5.51
C TYR A 243 1.44 -22.87 -5.41
N VAL A 244 0.26 -23.43 -5.16
CA VAL A 244 0.04 -24.89 -5.15
C VAL A 244 0.34 -25.49 -6.53
N ALA A 245 -0.13 -24.85 -7.60
CA ALA A 245 0.15 -25.30 -8.96
C ALA A 245 1.66 -25.29 -9.29
N ALA A 246 2.39 -24.30 -8.79
CA ALA A 246 3.84 -24.21 -8.96
C ALA A 246 4.58 -25.33 -8.21
N ILE A 247 4.19 -25.65 -6.98
CA ILE A 247 4.74 -26.78 -6.20
C ILE A 247 4.49 -28.09 -6.94
N ILE A 248 3.27 -28.31 -7.43
CA ILE A 248 2.93 -29.52 -8.21
C ILE A 248 3.80 -29.59 -9.48
N ALA A 249 3.95 -28.48 -10.21
CA ALA A 249 4.81 -28.41 -11.40
C ALA A 249 6.27 -28.75 -11.07
N PHE A 250 6.78 -28.22 -9.97
CA PHE A 250 8.15 -28.43 -9.51
C PHE A 250 8.41 -29.89 -9.12
N LEU A 251 7.54 -30.48 -8.29
CA LEU A 251 7.64 -31.89 -7.89
C LEU A 251 7.47 -32.84 -9.07
N ALA A 252 6.57 -32.53 -10.01
CA ALA A 252 6.45 -33.28 -11.26
C ALA A 252 7.75 -33.19 -12.09
N GLY A 253 8.35 -32.00 -12.18
CA GLY A 253 9.66 -31.80 -12.82
C GLY A 253 10.78 -32.64 -12.19
N LEU A 254 10.86 -32.66 -10.85
CA LEU A 254 11.86 -33.45 -10.12
C LEU A 254 11.67 -34.96 -10.25
N SER A 255 10.42 -35.43 -10.29
CA SER A 255 10.09 -36.85 -10.50
C SER A 255 10.27 -37.31 -11.95
N GLY A 256 10.64 -36.41 -12.87
CA GLY A 256 10.72 -36.68 -14.31
C GLY A 256 9.35 -36.78 -14.99
N HIS A 257 8.26 -36.57 -14.25
CA HIS A 257 6.91 -36.57 -14.79
C HIS A 257 6.59 -35.25 -15.51
N ARG A 258 6.41 -35.33 -16.83
CA ARG A 258 6.27 -34.14 -17.67
C ARG A 258 4.83 -33.67 -17.73
N THR A 259 4.47 -32.72 -16.87
CA THR A 259 3.16 -32.04 -16.90
C THR A 259 3.32 -30.57 -17.25
N ARG A 260 2.40 -30.02 -18.05
CA ARG A 260 2.44 -28.60 -18.47
C ARG A 260 1.39 -27.73 -17.81
N ILE A 261 0.26 -28.34 -17.44
CA ILE A 261 -0.92 -27.62 -16.93
C ILE A 261 -0.58 -26.86 -15.64
N PRO A 262 0.05 -27.47 -14.62
CA PRO A 262 0.30 -26.76 -13.36
C PRO A 262 1.24 -25.55 -13.54
N GLY A 263 2.25 -25.66 -14.41
CA GLY A 263 3.14 -24.53 -14.72
C GLY A 263 2.44 -23.35 -15.41
N PHE A 264 1.49 -23.62 -16.32
CA PHE A 264 0.70 -22.55 -16.95
C PHE A 264 -0.30 -21.91 -15.99
N VAL A 265 -0.90 -22.70 -15.08
CA VAL A 265 -1.78 -22.18 -14.03
C VAL A 265 -0.99 -21.26 -13.10
N ALA A 266 0.18 -21.69 -12.64
CA ALA A 266 1.08 -20.86 -11.83
C ALA A 266 1.42 -19.54 -12.52
N LEU A 267 1.86 -19.58 -13.78
CA LEU A 267 2.20 -18.39 -14.55
C LEU A 267 1.00 -17.43 -14.70
N GLY A 268 -0.20 -17.95 -15.00
CA GLY A 268 -1.40 -17.15 -15.15
C GLY A 268 -1.82 -16.48 -13.84
N CYS A 269 -1.90 -17.24 -12.75
CA CYS A 269 -2.25 -16.74 -11.42
C CYS A 269 -1.26 -15.68 -10.93
N TRP A 270 0.05 -15.93 -11.01
CA TRP A 270 1.06 -14.98 -10.54
C TRP A 270 1.09 -13.71 -11.39
N THR A 271 0.94 -13.83 -12.71
CA THR A 271 0.86 -12.65 -13.59
C THR A 271 -0.36 -11.79 -13.25
N PHE A 272 -1.52 -12.40 -13.05
CA PHE A 272 -2.73 -11.69 -12.65
C PHE A 272 -2.54 -10.98 -11.31
N ASN A 273 -2.06 -11.70 -10.29
CA ASN A 273 -1.83 -11.14 -8.96
C ASN A 273 -0.84 -9.97 -9.00
N TYR A 274 0.22 -10.09 -9.79
CA TYR A 274 1.21 -9.03 -9.93
C TYR A 274 0.65 -7.78 -10.57
N ILE A 275 -0.09 -7.92 -11.68
CA ILE A 275 -0.75 -6.79 -12.33
C ILE A 275 -1.76 -6.15 -11.37
N GLN A 276 -2.56 -6.97 -10.67
CA GLN A 276 -3.51 -6.46 -9.70
C GLN A 276 -2.81 -5.70 -8.56
N GLY A 277 -1.71 -6.24 -8.03
CA GLY A 277 -0.91 -5.58 -6.98
C GLY A 277 -0.33 -4.25 -7.47
N LEU A 278 0.21 -4.19 -8.69
CA LEU A 278 0.68 -2.95 -9.29
C LEU A 278 -0.45 -1.93 -9.46
N LEU A 279 -1.63 -2.36 -9.92
CA LEU A 279 -2.77 -1.47 -10.09
C LEU A 279 -3.20 -0.84 -8.75
N LEU A 280 -3.21 -1.61 -7.66
CA LEU A 280 -3.54 -1.08 -6.34
C LEU A 280 -2.51 -0.04 -5.86
N ILE A 281 -1.22 -0.32 -6.06
CA ILE A 281 -0.13 0.62 -5.75
C ILE A 281 -0.31 1.94 -6.54
N PHE A 282 -0.51 1.86 -7.85
CA PHE A 282 -0.62 3.05 -8.71
C PHE A 282 -1.94 3.81 -8.55
N TRP A 283 -2.98 3.18 -8.01
CA TRP A 283 -4.26 3.84 -7.72
C TRP A 283 -4.31 4.51 -6.34
N GLY A 284 -3.21 4.49 -5.57
CA GLY A 284 -3.14 5.11 -4.26
C GLY A 284 -4.04 4.45 -3.22
N VAL A 285 -4.54 3.25 -3.51
CA VAL A 285 -5.27 2.42 -2.54
C VAL A 285 -4.20 1.60 -1.82
N GLY A 286 -3.57 2.24 -0.83
CA GLY A 286 -2.49 1.63 -0.04
C GLY A 286 -2.90 0.28 0.55
N PHE A 287 -1.92 -0.62 0.65
CA PHE A 287 -2.03 -1.87 1.41
C PHE A 287 -1.97 -1.60 2.91
#